data_AF-A0A7D8YLL1-F1
#
_entry.id   AF-A0A7D8YLL1-F1
#
_cell.length_a   1.000
_cell.length_b   1.000
_cell.length_c   1.000
_cell.angle_alpha   90.00
_cell.angle_beta   90.00
_cell.angle_gamma   90.00
#
_symmetry.space_group_name_H-M   'P 1'
#
loop_
_entity.id
_entity.type
_entity.pdbx_description
1 polymer ?
#
loop_
_entity_poly.entity_id
_entity_poly.type
_entity_poly.pdbx_seq_one_letter_code
_entity_poly.pdbx_strand_id
1 'polypeptide(L)'
;MAALLLSDDAVTLRPSPAEGGASFADVQRAVGAVPRFYAFMQSWQWSMPLWRTGVLAAASGGEDAASDVGDVCEAIAAQDRLSPLRPLMRRDWLDDRARYLDAVAGDLLRGGPDPAVSVPLAAAIDRFSARHGLVVVRSAPTSVAQKAEARLATRLLAFSVPVLDQAEGDRLLEARRELAPELGALRGTLSELVRLVQVGATGTDAGVRALEADVARAAREYASAFVAVSGELTRIDDPDDARVTQAMVSVTLVRLPTDAVLRSSAAAARAYLGTGAPVRGSGAGAATLPVHAPKAGSVVAAMVKTIGRPSPRA
;
A
#
# COMPACT_ATOMS: atom_id res chain seq x y z
N MET A 1 0.26 4.94 8.88
CA MET A 1 -0.70 5.15 9.97
C MET A 1 -2.12 4.79 9.61
N ALA A 2 -2.79 5.44 8.65
CA ALA A 2 -4.20 5.15 8.32
C ALA A 2 -4.50 3.66 8.12
N ALA A 3 -3.68 2.95 7.34
CA ALA A 3 -3.81 1.49 7.16
C ALA A 3 -3.81 0.73 8.51
N LEU A 4 -2.85 1.05 9.37
CA LEU A 4 -2.63 0.37 10.65
C LEU A 4 -3.69 0.68 11.70
N LEU A 5 -4.38 1.81 11.59
CA LEU A 5 -5.47 2.18 12.50
C LEU A 5 -6.81 1.62 12.02
N LEU A 6 -7.10 1.76 10.73
CA LEU A 6 -8.42 1.51 10.16
C LEU A 6 -8.67 0.03 9.81
N SER A 7 -7.64 -0.77 9.52
CA SER A 7 -7.78 -2.20 9.17
C SER A 7 -7.97 -3.10 10.40
N ASP A 8 -8.53 -4.30 10.23
CA ASP A 8 -8.46 -5.33 11.28
C ASP A 8 -7.02 -5.82 11.45
N ASP A 9 -6.39 -6.21 10.35
CA ASP A 9 -4.99 -6.56 10.23
C ASP A 9 -4.40 -5.95 8.95
N ALA A 10 -3.09 -5.74 8.97
CA ALA A 10 -2.33 -5.20 7.85
C ALA A 10 -1.22 -6.17 7.47
N VAL A 11 -1.16 -6.51 6.18
CA VAL A 11 -0.05 -7.28 5.62
C VAL A 11 0.91 -6.32 4.92
N THR A 12 2.20 -6.43 5.23
CA THR A 12 3.24 -5.68 4.54
C THR A 12 4.40 -6.58 4.17
N LEU A 13 5.12 -6.22 3.11
CA LEU A 13 6.34 -6.91 2.75
C LEU A 13 7.39 -6.70 3.83
N ARG A 14 7.87 -7.80 4.39
CA ARG A 14 9.04 -7.83 5.27
C ARG A 14 10.20 -8.47 4.51
N PRO A 15 11.28 -7.74 4.21
CA PRO A 15 12.48 -8.35 3.66
C PRO A 15 12.94 -9.48 4.59
N SER A 16 13.00 -10.71 4.08
CA SER A 16 13.30 -11.90 4.87
C SER A 16 14.61 -12.54 4.43
N PRO A 17 15.52 -12.86 5.38
CA PRO A 17 16.79 -13.51 5.08
C PRO A 17 16.66 -15.00 4.76
N ALA A 18 15.47 -15.59 4.92
CA ALA A 18 15.17 -16.98 4.56
C ALA A 18 13.79 -17.09 3.90
N GLU A 19 13.65 -18.07 3.02
CA GLU A 19 12.37 -18.47 2.42
C GLU A 19 11.52 -19.21 3.45
N GLY A 20 10.20 -19.00 3.43
CA GLY A 20 9.28 -19.72 4.33
C GLY A 20 9.36 -19.32 5.81
N GLY A 21 10.15 -18.29 6.15
CA GLY A 21 10.25 -17.75 7.49
C GLY A 21 11.68 -17.81 8.05
N ALA A 22 12.15 -16.68 8.57
CA ALA A 22 13.48 -16.57 9.16
C ALA A 22 13.47 -16.93 10.65
N SER A 23 14.44 -17.74 11.09
CA SER A 23 14.71 -17.91 12.51
C SER A 23 15.38 -16.65 13.08
N PHE A 24 15.38 -16.51 14.41
CA PHE A 24 16.12 -15.43 15.08
C PHE A 24 17.60 -15.43 14.69
N ALA A 25 18.22 -16.62 14.58
CA ALA A 25 19.62 -16.75 14.18
C ALA A 25 19.86 -16.27 12.74
N ASP A 26 18.92 -16.49 11.83
CA ASP A 26 19.02 -16.02 10.44
C ASP A 26 18.93 -14.50 10.36
N VAL A 27 18.01 -13.90 11.14
CA VAL A 27 17.90 -12.44 11.25
C VAL A 27 19.19 -11.85 11.84
N GLN A 28 19.74 -12.44 12.90
CA GLN A 28 20.98 -11.96 13.53
C GLN A 28 22.16 -12.03 12.55
N ARG A 29 22.28 -13.13 11.80
CA ARG A 29 23.32 -13.29 10.78
C ARG A 29 23.18 -12.25 9.66
N ALA A 30 21.96 -12.03 9.18
CA ALA A 30 21.68 -11.06 8.13
C ALA A 30 21.93 -9.61 8.57
N VAL A 31 21.58 -9.26 9.82
CA VAL A 31 21.88 -7.96 10.42
C VAL A 31 23.39 -7.69 10.46
N GLY A 32 24.20 -8.70 10.81
CA GLY A 32 25.66 -8.58 10.80
C GLY A 32 26.27 -8.47 9.40
N ALA A 33 25.62 -9.05 8.39
CA ALA A 33 26.14 -9.14 7.02
C ALA A 33 25.67 -8.00 6.10
N VAL A 34 24.49 -7.41 6.34
CA VAL A 34 23.84 -6.44 5.44
C VAL A 34 23.47 -5.16 6.21
N PRO A 35 24.34 -4.13 6.22
CA PRO A 35 24.12 -2.91 7.00
C PRO A 35 22.81 -2.18 6.70
N ARG A 36 22.36 -2.17 5.43
CA ARG A 36 21.08 -1.53 5.05
C ARG A 36 19.88 -2.27 5.61
N PHE A 37 19.95 -3.60 5.72
CA PHE A 37 18.92 -4.39 6.36
C PHE A 37 18.80 -4.08 7.85
N TYR A 38 19.93 -3.94 8.55
CA TYR A 38 19.94 -3.49 9.95
C TYR A 38 19.31 -2.09 10.11
N ALA A 39 19.74 -1.11 9.32
CA ALA A 39 19.19 0.23 9.36
C ALA A 39 17.68 0.25 9.06
N PHE A 40 17.22 -0.59 8.14
CA PHE A 40 15.80 -0.78 7.86
C PHE A 40 15.05 -1.32 9.08
N MET A 41 15.55 -2.39 9.71
CA MET A 41 14.93 -2.97 10.90
C MET A 41 14.86 -1.96 12.06
N GLN A 42 15.90 -1.15 12.25
CA GLN A 42 15.88 -0.04 13.22
C GLN A 42 14.79 0.99 12.88
N SER A 43 14.68 1.41 11.62
CA SER A 43 13.66 2.39 11.20
C SER A 43 12.22 1.91 11.39
N TRP A 44 12.00 0.60 11.55
CA TRP A 44 10.69 -0.01 11.78
C TRP A 44 10.44 -0.39 13.25
N GLN A 45 11.36 -0.07 14.16
CA GLN A 45 11.24 -0.43 15.57
C GLN A 45 9.96 0.10 16.23
N TRP A 46 9.50 1.30 15.85
CA TRP A 46 8.24 1.89 16.30
C TRP A 46 7.03 0.97 16.05
N SER A 47 7.09 0.08 15.05
CA SER A 47 5.99 -0.81 14.67
C SER A 47 5.97 -2.14 15.45
N MET A 48 7.00 -2.44 16.24
CA MET A 48 7.16 -3.74 16.93
C MET A 48 5.95 -4.16 17.78
N PRO A 49 5.27 -3.27 18.53
CA PRO A 49 4.04 -3.66 19.24
C PRO A 49 2.94 -4.20 18.32
N LEU A 50 2.82 -3.67 17.11
CA LEU A 50 1.83 -4.10 16.11
C LEU A 50 2.14 -5.50 15.57
N TRP A 51 3.43 -5.82 15.39
CA TRP A 51 3.88 -7.17 15.03
C TRP A 51 3.56 -8.19 16.13
N ARG A 52 3.83 -7.84 17.39
CA ARG A 52 3.59 -8.74 18.55
C ARG A 52 2.11 -9.05 18.75
N THR A 53 1.24 -8.09 18.46
CA THR A 53 -0.22 -8.22 18.61
C THR A 53 -0.91 -8.78 17.37
N GLY A 54 -0.18 -9.01 16.27
CA GLY A 54 -0.73 -9.53 15.02
C GLY A 54 -1.49 -8.52 14.17
N VAL A 55 -1.53 -7.23 14.56
CA VAL A 55 -2.09 -6.15 13.73
C VAL A 55 -1.27 -5.95 12.46
N LEU A 56 0.05 -6.18 12.53
CA LEU A 56 0.93 -6.15 11.38
C LEU A 56 1.55 -7.54 11.14
N ALA A 57 1.42 -8.04 9.92
CA ALA A 57 1.89 -9.36 9.51
C ALA A 57 2.70 -9.30 8.21
N ALA A 58 3.55 -10.31 8.01
CA ALA A 58 4.36 -10.49 6.79
C ALA A 58 3.69 -11.43 5.78
N ALA A 59 2.65 -12.14 6.22
CA ALA A 59 1.99 -13.21 5.48
C ALA A 59 0.49 -13.22 5.81
N SER A 60 -0.30 -13.74 4.89
CA SER A 60 -1.73 -14.05 5.08
C SER A 60 -2.04 -15.38 4.41
N GLY A 61 -2.90 -16.19 5.05
CA GLY A 61 -3.21 -17.54 4.56
C GLY A 61 -2.00 -18.48 4.46
N GLY A 62 -0.91 -18.20 5.20
CA GLY A 62 0.36 -18.95 5.11
C GLY A 62 1.26 -18.56 3.93
N GLU A 63 0.84 -17.62 3.09
CA GLU A 63 1.62 -17.10 1.97
C GLU A 63 2.21 -15.73 2.29
N ASP A 64 3.44 -15.46 1.85
CA ASP A 64 4.04 -14.13 1.95
C ASP A 64 3.83 -13.30 0.67
N ALA A 65 3.82 -11.97 0.81
CA ALA A 65 3.63 -11.06 -0.30
C ALA A 65 4.86 -10.94 -1.23
N ALA A 66 6.00 -11.51 -0.85
CA ALA A 66 7.24 -11.48 -1.62
C ALA A 66 7.35 -12.66 -2.60
N SER A 67 6.56 -13.71 -2.41
CA SER A 67 6.55 -14.94 -3.23
C SER A 67 6.30 -14.67 -4.72
N ASP A 68 5.48 -13.66 -5.04
CA ASP A 68 5.13 -13.32 -6.42
C ASP A 68 6.20 -12.48 -7.15
N VAL A 69 7.26 -12.03 -6.47
CA VAL A 69 8.24 -11.09 -7.04
C VAL A 69 9.03 -11.72 -8.18
N GLY A 70 9.44 -12.99 -8.03
CA GLY A 70 10.12 -13.75 -9.09
C GLY A 70 9.26 -13.85 -10.36
N ASP A 71 8.03 -14.31 -10.21
CA ASP A 71 7.06 -14.44 -11.31
C ASP A 71 6.76 -13.11 -12.01
N VAL A 72 6.77 -12.00 -11.28
CA VAL A 72 6.62 -10.67 -11.87
C VAL A 72 7.85 -10.29 -12.69
N CYS A 73 9.05 -10.54 -12.17
CA CYS A 73 10.29 -10.30 -12.90
C CYS A 73 10.39 -11.14 -14.19
N GLU A 74 9.98 -12.41 -14.13
CA GLU A 74 9.87 -13.28 -15.30
C GLU A 74 8.82 -12.78 -16.30
N ALA A 75 7.66 -12.32 -15.81
CA ALA A 75 6.65 -11.71 -16.69
C ALA A 75 7.19 -10.48 -17.43
N ILE A 76 7.93 -9.60 -16.75
CA ILE A 76 8.57 -8.42 -17.37
C ILE A 76 9.61 -8.86 -18.42
N ALA A 77 10.32 -9.97 -18.16
CA ALA A 77 11.24 -10.57 -19.10
C ALA A 77 10.56 -11.02 -20.40
N ALA A 78 9.51 -11.82 -20.25
CA ALA A 78 8.95 -12.60 -21.34
C ALA A 78 7.90 -11.83 -22.14
N GLN A 79 7.14 -10.93 -21.52
CA GLN A 79 5.99 -10.30 -22.16
C GLN A 79 6.39 -9.04 -22.95
N ASP A 80 6.11 -9.02 -24.26
CA ASP A 80 6.47 -7.89 -25.14
C ASP A 80 5.79 -6.58 -24.76
N ARG A 81 4.55 -6.64 -24.24
CA ARG A 81 3.86 -5.46 -23.72
C ARG A 81 4.58 -4.79 -22.53
N LEU A 82 5.46 -5.54 -21.85
CA LEU A 82 6.28 -5.07 -20.74
C LEU A 82 7.73 -4.78 -21.16
N SER A 83 8.07 -4.92 -22.44
CA SER A 83 9.40 -4.63 -22.96
C SER A 83 9.96 -3.26 -22.58
N PRO A 84 9.16 -2.17 -22.45
CA PRO A 84 9.72 -0.88 -22.03
C PRO A 84 10.30 -0.86 -20.61
N LEU A 85 9.92 -1.80 -19.75
CA LEU A 85 10.46 -1.91 -18.40
C LEU A 85 11.83 -2.59 -18.37
N ARG A 86 12.12 -3.46 -19.35
CA ARG A 86 13.34 -4.31 -19.36
C ARG A 86 14.64 -3.52 -19.17
N PRO A 87 14.86 -2.34 -19.78
CA PRO A 87 16.08 -1.55 -19.56
C PRO A 87 16.26 -1.01 -18.14
N LEU A 88 15.17 -0.93 -17.36
CA LEU A 88 15.19 -0.46 -15.97
C LEU A 88 15.37 -1.61 -14.97
N MET A 89 15.19 -2.86 -15.39
CA MET A 89 15.25 -4.01 -14.49
C MET A 89 16.69 -4.42 -14.20
N ARG A 90 16.94 -4.72 -12.93
CA ARG A 90 18.09 -5.48 -12.46
C ARG A 90 17.55 -6.83 -11.99
N ARG A 91 18.20 -7.95 -12.31
CA ARG A 91 17.74 -9.29 -11.89
C ARG A 91 18.70 -9.99 -10.96
N ASP A 92 19.95 -9.56 -10.98
CA ASP A 92 21.05 -10.10 -10.20
C ASP A 92 20.88 -9.94 -8.68
N TRP A 93 19.90 -9.15 -8.24
CA TRP A 93 19.53 -9.02 -6.83
C TRP A 93 18.57 -10.11 -6.34
N LEU A 94 17.91 -10.86 -7.24
CA LEU A 94 17.12 -12.04 -6.86
C LEU A 94 17.97 -13.31 -6.75
N ASP A 95 19.12 -13.33 -7.44
CA ASP A 95 20.01 -14.49 -7.51
C ASP A 95 20.70 -14.81 -6.18
N ASP A 96 20.86 -13.79 -5.31
CA ASP A 96 21.51 -13.92 -4.01
C ASP A 96 20.68 -13.24 -2.91
N ARG A 97 20.56 -13.93 -1.77
CA ARG A 97 19.73 -13.48 -0.65
C ARG A 97 20.27 -12.22 0.01
N ALA A 98 21.59 -12.06 0.13
CA ALA A 98 22.16 -10.85 0.73
C ALA A 98 21.95 -9.64 -0.19
N ARG A 99 22.11 -9.80 -1.51
CA ARG A 99 21.78 -8.78 -2.50
C ARG A 99 20.29 -8.43 -2.50
N TYR A 100 19.41 -9.42 -2.37
CA TYR A 100 17.97 -9.20 -2.24
C TYR A 100 17.66 -8.30 -1.05
N LEU A 101 18.19 -8.66 0.12
CA LEU A 101 17.99 -7.88 1.34
C LEU A 101 18.53 -6.46 1.21
N ASP A 102 19.74 -6.30 0.68
CA ASP A 102 20.35 -4.98 0.52
C ASP A 102 19.57 -4.09 -0.45
N ALA A 103 19.15 -4.65 -1.59
CA ALA A 103 18.37 -3.93 -2.59
C ALA A 103 17.00 -3.49 -2.05
N VAL A 104 16.25 -4.41 -1.45
CA VAL A 104 14.90 -4.12 -0.94
C VAL A 104 14.96 -3.20 0.28
N ALA A 105 15.81 -3.49 1.27
CA ALA A 105 15.95 -2.61 2.44
C ALA A 105 16.45 -1.22 2.03
N GLY A 106 17.40 -1.17 1.11
CA GLY A 106 17.95 0.06 0.57
C GLY A 106 16.95 0.90 -0.21
N ASP A 107 16.01 0.27 -0.93
CA ASP A 107 14.91 0.93 -1.61
C ASP A 107 13.86 1.43 -0.62
N LEU A 108 13.42 0.59 0.32
CA LEU A 108 12.44 0.95 1.35
C LEU A 108 12.89 2.12 2.23
N LEU A 109 14.16 2.15 2.65
CA LEU A 109 14.74 3.26 3.42
C LEU A 109 14.69 4.61 2.66
N ARG A 110 14.69 4.56 1.33
CA ARG A 110 14.60 5.76 0.46
C ARG A 110 13.15 6.08 0.05
N GLY A 111 12.17 5.30 0.51
CA GLY A 111 10.76 5.45 0.14
C GLY A 111 10.39 4.81 -1.20
N GLY A 112 11.14 3.83 -1.68
CA GLY A 112 10.85 3.06 -2.88
C GLY A 112 11.14 3.73 -4.24
N PRO A 113 12.21 4.54 -4.43
CA PRO A 113 12.43 5.24 -5.68
C PRO A 113 12.97 4.36 -6.82
N ASP A 114 13.52 3.17 -6.55
CA ASP A 114 14.16 2.34 -7.56
C ASP A 114 13.12 1.52 -8.35
N PRO A 115 12.89 1.79 -9.65
CA PRO A 115 11.91 1.05 -10.43
C PRO A 115 12.28 -0.43 -10.62
N ALA A 116 13.56 -0.82 -10.50
CA ALA A 116 13.99 -2.21 -10.58
C ALA A 116 13.46 -3.06 -9.41
N VAL A 117 13.15 -2.42 -8.28
CA VAL A 117 12.68 -3.06 -7.05
C VAL A 117 11.20 -2.74 -6.81
N SER A 118 10.85 -1.46 -6.77
CA SER A 118 9.50 -0.99 -6.44
C SER A 118 8.41 -1.49 -7.40
N VAL A 119 8.70 -1.61 -8.71
CA VAL A 119 7.70 -2.06 -9.71
C VAL A 119 7.38 -3.55 -9.53
N PRO A 120 8.37 -4.47 -9.48
CA PRO A 120 8.09 -5.87 -9.16
C PRO A 120 7.37 -6.06 -7.82
N LEU A 121 7.81 -5.37 -6.76
CA LEU A 121 7.20 -5.48 -5.45
C LEU A 121 5.74 -5.02 -5.44
N ALA A 122 5.43 -3.85 -6.01
CA ALA A 122 4.07 -3.33 -6.03
C ALA A 122 3.12 -4.21 -6.86
N ALA A 123 3.61 -4.77 -7.97
CA ALA A 123 2.83 -5.70 -8.79
C ALA A 123 2.64 -7.07 -8.09
N ALA A 124 3.63 -7.54 -7.33
CA ALA A 124 3.50 -8.74 -6.50
C ALA A 124 2.46 -8.53 -5.39
N ILE A 125 2.48 -7.38 -4.71
CA ILE A 125 1.47 -7.00 -3.71
C ILE A 125 0.05 -6.97 -4.31
N ASP A 126 -0.12 -6.48 -5.54
CA ASP A 126 -1.44 -6.46 -6.20
C ASP A 126 -1.96 -7.87 -6.50
N ARG A 127 -1.07 -8.78 -6.94
CA ARG A 127 -1.39 -10.20 -7.17
C ARG A 127 -1.75 -10.90 -5.87
N PHE A 128 -0.93 -10.73 -4.84
CA PHE A 128 -1.16 -11.24 -3.50
C PHE A 128 -2.52 -10.75 -2.96
N SER A 129 -2.76 -9.45 -3.02
CA SER A 129 -4.00 -8.85 -2.52
C SER A 129 -5.23 -9.33 -3.27
N ALA A 130 -5.15 -9.49 -4.59
CA ALA A 130 -6.25 -10.02 -5.38
C ALA A 130 -6.59 -11.48 -5.02
N ARG A 131 -5.57 -12.29 -4.70
CA ARG A 131 -5.72 -13.71 -4.31
C ARG A 131 -6.30 -13.88 -2.91
N HIS A 132 -5.88 -13.04 -1.97
CA HIS A 132 -6.28 -13.09 -0.56
C HIS A 132 -7.49 -12.19 -0.23
N GLY A 133 -8.03 -11.50 -1.23
CA GLY A 133 -9.17 -10.62 -1.06
C GLY A 133 -8.91 -9.39 -0.18
N LEU A 134 -7.65 -8.97 -0.09
CA LEU A 134 -7.21 -7.83 0.72
C LEU A 134 -7.41 -6.50 -0.03
N VAL A 135 -7.36 -5.41 0.72
CA VAL A 135 -7.35 -4.05 0.17
C VAL A 135 -5.92 -3.52 0.14
N VAL A 136 -5.44 -3.15 -1.04
CA VAL A 136 -4.11 -2.55 -1.19
C VAL A 136 -4.16 -1.07 -0.81
N VAL A 137 -3.38 -0.67 0.19
CA VAL A 137 -3.27 0.74 0.56
C VAL A 137 -2.20 1.43 -0.29
N ARG A 138 -2.59 2.52 -0.95
CA ARG A 138 -1.71 3.36 -1.76
C ARG A 138 -1.61 4.76 -1.15
N SER A 139 -0.43 5.36 -1.22
CA SER A 139 -0.28 6.80 -0.97
C SER A 139 -0.85 7.62 -2.14
N ALA A 140 -1.08 8.91 -1.90
CA ALA A 140 -1.48 9.84 -2.95
C ALA A 140 -0.44 9.82 -4.11
N PRO A 141 -0.87 9.73 -5.39
CA PRO A 141 0.05 9.66 -6.52
C PRO A 141 1.00 10.85 -6.63
N THR A 142 2.31 10.60 -6.56
CA THR A 142 3.34 11.65 -6.71
C THR A 142 4.12 11.49 -8.01
N SER A 143 4.41 10.26 -8.44
CA SER A 143 5.17 9.95 -9.65
C SER A 143 4.32 9.90 -10.93
N VAL A 144 4.98 9.93 -12.10
CA VAL A 144 4.32 9.76 -13.41
C VAL A 144 3.61 8.42 -13.52
N ALA A 145 4.25 7.34 -13.06
CA ALA A 145 3.68 6.00 -13.07
C ALA A 145 2.43 5.92 -12.19
N GLN A 146 2.48 6.44 -10.95
CA GLN A 146 1.32 6.45 -10.06
C GLN A 146 0.17 7.32 -10.59
N LYS A 147 0.48 8.45 -11.23
CA LYS A 147 -0.55 9.28 -11.89
C LYS A 147 -1.20 8.54 -13.06
N ALA A 148 -0.44 7.75 -13.81
CA ALA A 148 -0.98 6.90 -14.87
C ALA A 148 -1.81 5.73 -14.29
N GLU A 149 -1.36 5.11 -13.19
CA GLU A 149 -2.11 4.08 -12.45
C GLU A 149 -3.46 4.62 -11.96
N ALA A 150 -3.48 5.81 -11.38
CA ALA A 150 -4.72 6.45 -10.90
C ALA A 150 -5.74 6.71 -12.02
N ARG A 151 -5.32 6.81 -13.28
CA ARG A 151 -6.24 6.92 -14.44
C ARG A 151 -6.88 5.58 -14.82
N LEU A 152 -6.32 4.46 -14.38
CA LEU A 152 -6.90 3.12 -14.56
C LEU A 152 -7.94 2.79 -13.47
N ALA A 153 -8.02 3.62 -12.43
CA ALA A 153 -8.88 3.40 -11.28
C ALA A 153 -10.34 3.70 -11.61
N THR A 154 -11.23 2.77 -11.26
CA THR A 154 -12.67 3.03 -11.20
C THR A 154 -13.06 3.29 -9.75
N ARG A 155 -13.58 4.49 -9.45
CA ARG A 155 -13.97 4.86 -8.09
C ARG A 155 -15.12 3.99 -7.59
N LEU A 156 -15.01 3.54 -6.35
CA LEU A 156 -16.05 2.82 -5.62
C LEU A 156 -16.75 3.77 -4.64
N LEU A 157 -16.00 4.36 -3.72
CA LEU A 157 -16.49 5.38 -2.79
C LEU A 157 -15.33 6.25 -2.26
N ALA A 158 -15.65 7.31 -1.51
CA ALA A 158 -14.64 8.00 -0.72
C ALA A 158 -15.23 8.53 0.59
N PHE A 159 -14.39 8.60 1.62
CA PHE A 159 -14.71 9.18 2.91
C PHE A 159 -13.47 9.85 3.50
N SER A 160 -13.65 10.63 4.57
CA SER A 160 -12.56 11.27 5.28
C SER A 160 -12.69 11.00 6.77
N VAL A 161 -11.56 10.68 7.41
CA VAL A 161 -11.50 10.36 8.84
C VAL A 161 -10.23 10.92 9.47
N PRO A 162 -10.28 11.31 10.75
CA PRO A 162 -9.09 11.65 11.50
C PRO A 162 -8.27 10.38 11.83
N VAL A 163 -6.96 10.50 11.79
CA VAL A 163 -6.03 9.44 12.18
C VAL A 163 -4.90 10.03 13.00
N LEU A 164 -4.25 9.19 13.80
CA LEU A 164 -2.97 9.55 14.39
C LEU A 164 -1.90 9.61 13.28
N ASP A 165 -1.07 10.65 13.31
CA ASP A 165 0.12 10.81 12.49
C ASP A 165 1.35 10.79 13.40
N GLN A 166 2.44 10.18 12.92
CA GLN A 166 3.68 9.97 13.69
C GLN A 166 3.50 9.21 15.02
N ALA A 167 2.42 8.44 15.18
CA ALA A 167 2.21 7.58 16.34
C ALA A 167 3.08 6.32 16.32
N GLU A 168 3.61 5.96 17.48
CA GLU A 168 4.23 4.66 17.69
C GLU A 168 3.19 3.53 17.77
N GLY A 169 3.66 2.28 17.69
CA GLY A 169 2.81 1.09 17.69
C GLY A 169 1.92 1.00 18.93
N ASP A 170 2.44 1.30 20.11
CA ASP A 170 1.65 1.25 21.36
C ASP A 170 0.51 2.26 21.35
N ARG A 171 0.77 3.49 20.90
CA ARG A 171 -0.27 4.53 20.80
C ARG A 171 -1.33 4.21 19.74
N LEU A 172 -0.94 3.55 18.65
CA LEU A 172 -1.89 3.01 17.67
C LEU A 172 -2.75 1.89 18.27
N LEU A 173 -2.18 1.01 19.09
CA LEU A 173 -2.93 -0.06 19.76
C LEU A 173 -3.91 0.49 20.80
N GLU A 174 -3.49 1.52 21.55
CA GLU A 174 -4.37 2.26 22.46
C GLU A 174 -5.55 2.87 21.69
N ALA A 175 -5.29 3.61 20.61
CA ALA A 175 -6.34 4.18 19.77
C ALA A 175 -7.29 3.12 19.21
N ARG A 176 -6.78 1.96 18.79
CA ARG A 176 -7.60 0.84 18.31
C ARG A 176 -8.51 0.27 19.39
N ARG A 177 -8.07 0.28 20.66
CA ARG A 177 -8.86 -0.20 21.80
C ARG A 177 -9.96 0.79 22.16
N GLU A 178 -9.61 2.06 22.29
CA GLU A 178 -10.56 3.13 22.64
C GLU A 178 -11.65 3.31 21.57
N LEU A 179 -11.31 3.12 20.30
CA LEU A 179 -12.21 3.30 19.15
C LEU A 179 -12.76 1.96 18.62
N ALA A 180 -12.66 0.88 19.40
CA ALA A 180 -13.00 -0.46 18.93
C ALA A 180 -14.43 -0.59 18.36
N PRO A 181 -15.49 -0.02 18.99
CA PRO A 181 -16.84 -0.12 18.46
C PRO A 181 -16.99 0.54 17.09
N GLU A 182 -16.50 1.77 16.94
CA GLU A 182 -16.63 2.56 15.72
C GLU A 182 -15.74 2.02 14.60
N LEU A 183 -14.55 1.55 14.94
CA LEU A 183 -13.67 0.84 14.01
C LEU A 183 -14.34 -0.45 13.52
N GLY A 184 -14.97 -1.23 14.42
CA GLY A 184 -15.72 -2.43 14.04
C GLY A 184 -16.86 -2.14 13.07
N ALA A 185 -17.65 -1.08 13.33
CA ALA A 185 -18.72 -0.65 12.44
C ALA A 185 -18.19 -0.22 11.05
N LEU A 186 -17.15 0.63 11.02
CA LEU A 186 -16.54 1.08 9.77
C LEU A 186 -15.95 -0.09 8.99
N ARG A 187 -15.18 -0.97 9.63
CA ARG A 187 -14.58 -2.15 9.00
C ARG A 187 -15.65 -3.11 8.46
N GLY A 188 -16.72 -3.36 9.20
CA GLY A 188 -17.84 -4.20 8.74
C GLY A 188 -18.44 -3.70 7.42
N THR A 189 -18.69 -2.39 7.32
CA THR A 189 -19.23 -1.80 6.07
C THR A 189 -18.23 -1.85 4.91
N LEU A 190 -16.93 -1.66 5.17
CA LEU A 190 -15.88 -1.75 4.15
C LEU A 190 -15.67 -3.19 3.67
N SER A 191 -15.70 -4.17 4.58
CA SER A 191 -15.56 -5.59 4.25
C SER A 191 -16.72 -6.09 3.37
N GLU A 192 -17.95 -5.65 3.64
CA GLU A 192 -19.10 -5.97 2.80
C GLU A 192 -18.96 -5.38 1.39
N LEU A 193 -18.45 -4.15 1.27
CA LEU A 193 -18.17 -3.54 -0.03
C LEU A 193 -17.12 -4.33 -0.81
N VAL A 194 -16.01 -4.71 -0.16
CA VAL A 194 -14.94 -5.48 -0.79
C VAL A 194 -15.47 -6.81 -1.31
N ARG A 195 -16.32 -7.49 -0.53
CA ARG A 195 -16.99 -8.74 -0.93
C ARG A 195 -17.88 -8.56 -2.15
N LEU A 196 -18.68 -7.49 -2.22
CA LEU A 196 -19.50 -7.18 -3.40
C LEU A 196 -18.64 -6.97 -4.65
N VAL A 197 -17.54 -6.22 -4.53
CA VAL A 197 -16.65 -5.93 -5.68
C VAL A 197 -15.93 -7.20 -6.14
N GLN A 198 -15.57 -8.10 -5.23
CA GLN A 198 -14.95 -9.39 -5.55
C GLN A 198 -15.87 -10.29 -6.39
N VAL A 199 -17.18 -10.29 -6.12
CA VAL A 199 -18.17 -11.03 -6.94
C VAL A 199 -18.56 -10.29 -8.23
N GLY A 200 -17.91 -9.18 -8.53
CA GLY A 200 -18.03 -8.46 -9.80
C GLY A 200 -18.83 -7.17 -9.75
N ALA A 201 -19.29 -6.73 -8.56
CA ALA A 201 -20.01 -5.47 -8.44
C ALA A 201 -19.13 -4.28 -8.85
N THR A 202 -19.80 -3.24 -9.30
CA THR A 202 -19.29 -1.99 -9.84
C THR A 202 -19.85 -0.82 -9.04
N GLY A 203 -19.23 0.36 -9.15
CA GLY A 203 -19.69 1.56 -8.44
C GLY A 203 -21.14 1.98 -8.80
N THR A 204 -21.70 1.48 -9.89
CA THR A 204 -23.07 1.78 -10.33
C THR A 204 -24.12 0.84 -9.75
N ASP A 205 -23.73 -0.22 -9.05
CA ASP A 205 -24.66 -1.20 -8.51
C ASP A 205 -25.38 -0.67 -7.27
N ALA A 206 -26.66 -0.98 -7.14
CA ALA A 206 -27.50 -0.50 -6.04
C ALA A 206 -26.94 -0.89 -4.66
N GLY A 207 -26.37 -2.10 -4.52
CA GLY A 207 -25.73 -2.54 -3.29
C GLY A 207 -24.50 -1.71 -2.92
N VAL A 208 -23.67 -1.36 -3.90
CA VAL A 208 -22.49 -0.50 -3.68
C VAL A 208 -22.92 0.92 -3.27
N ARG A 209 -23.97 1.46 -3.89
CA ARG A 209 -24.53 2.77 -3.52
C ARG A 209 -25.15 2.81 -2.12
N ALA A 210 -25.82 1.74 -1.70
CA ALA A 210 -26.36 1.63 -0.34
C ALA A 210 -25.23 1.68 0.70
N LEU A 211 -24.15 0.93 0.46
CA LEU A 211 -22.98 0.92 1.33
C LEU A 211 -22.24 2.26 1.40
N GLU A 212 -22.30 3.09 0.35
CA GLU A 212 -21.70 4.43 0.40
C GLU A 212 -22.31 5.28 1.53
N ALA A 213 -23.63 5.22 1.72
CA ALA A 213 -24.31 5.92 2.80
C ALA A 213 -23.94 5.36 4.18
N ASP A 214 -23.83 4.03 4.30
CA ASP A 214 -23.44 3.35 5.54
C ASP A 214 -21.99 3.62 5.92
N VAL A 215 -21.06 3.58 4.97
CA VAL A 215 -19.66 3.94 5.18
C VAL A 215 -19.54 5.41 5.59
N ALA A 216 -20.28 6.30 4.93
CA ALA A 216 -20.28 7.72 5.29
C ALA A 216 -20.81 7.96 6.72
N ARG A 217 -21.81 7.19 7.16
CA ARG A 217 -22.33 7.23 8.53
C ARG A 217 -21.30 6.70 9.53
N ALA A 218 -20.76 5.50 9.32
CA ALA A 218 -19.75 4.90 10.20
C ALA A 218 -18.48 5.76 10.30
N ALA A 219 -18.05 6.37 9.19
CA ALA A 219 -16.92 7.30 9.19
C ALA A 219 -17.16 8.56 10.04
N ARG A 220 -18.39 9.10 10.06
CA ARG A 220 -18.76 10.23 10.93
C ARG A 220 -18.79 9.84 12.40
N GLU A 221 -19.35 8.67 12.71
CA GLU A 221 -19.39 8.14 14.07
C GLU A 221 -17.97 7.92 14.60
N TYR A 222 -17.11 7.26 13.82
CA TYR A 222 -15.68 7.13 14.10
C TYR A 222 -15.01 8.49 14.30
N ALA A 223 -15.25 9.47 13.41
CA ALA A 223 -14.62 10.78 13.53
C ALA A 223 -15.04 11.52 14.81
N SER A 224 -16.32 11.39 15.21
CA SER A 224 -16.84 11.95 16.46
C SER A 224 -16.19 11.30 17.68
N ALA A 225 -16.11 9.96 17.70
CA ALA A 225 -15.46 9.22 18.77
C ALA A 225 -13.96 9.55 18.86
N PHE A 226 -13.28 9.64 17.72
CA PHE A 226 -11.87 10.03 17.66
C PHE A 226 -11.65 11.39 18.33
N VAL A 227 -12.45 12.41 18.01
CA VAL A 227 -12.33 13.75 18.62
C VAL A 227 -12.43 13.67 20.15
N ALA A 228 -13.35 12.86 20.67
CA ALA A 228 -13.56 12.72 22.12
C ALA A 228 -12.35 12.14 22.86
N VAL A 229 -11.60 11.22 22.24
CA VAL A 229 -10.42 10.57 22.85
C VAL A 229 -9.09 11.21 22.43
N SER A 230 -9.12 12.11 21.44
CA SER A 230 -7.93 12.62 20.76
C SER A 230 -6.95 13.37 21.68
N GLY A 231 -7.45 14.02 22.73
CA GLY A 231 -6.63 14.73 23.71
C GLY A 231 -5.73 13.79 24.51
N GLU A 232 -6.25 12.63 24.91
CA GLU A 232 -5.47 11.62 25.62
C GLU A 232 -4.48 10.92 24.66
N LEU A 233 -4.94 10.56 23.46
CA LEU A 233 -4.10 9.88 22.47
C LEU A 233 -2.92 10.71 21.94
N THR A 234 -2.94 12.03 22.13
CA THR A 234 -1.86 12.95 21.74
C THR A 234 -1.09 13.54 22.91
N ARG A 235 -1.37 13.07 24.14
CA ARG A 235 -0.63 13.49 25.32
C ARG A 235 0.81 13.00 25.22
N ILE A 236 1.74 13.90 25.57
CA ILE A 236 3.16 13.60 25.69
C ILE A 236 3.39 13.27 27.17
N ASP A 237 3.65 12.00 27.46
CA ASP A 237 3.91 11.51 28.82
C ASP A 237 5.39 11.65 29.18
N ASP A 238 6.28 11.33 28.22
CA ASP A 238 7.72 11.51 28.31
C ASP A 238 8.18 12.64 27.35
N PRO A 239 8.93 13.66 27.81
CA PRO A 239 9.46 14.70 26.93
C PRO A 239 10.39 14.20 25.82
N ASP A 240 10.96 13.00 25.96
CA ASP A 240 11.81 12.37 24.95
C ASP A 240 11.01 11.57 23.90
N ASP A 241 9.69 11.37 24.10
CA ASP A 241 8.82 10.66 23.16
C ASP A 241 8.57 11.47 21.88
N ALA A 242 8.45 10.76 20.76
CA ALA A 242 8.03 11.37 19.50
C ALA A 242 6.64 11.99 19.64
N ARG A 243 6.51 13.26 19.22
CA ARG A 243 5.24 13.98 19.28
C ARG A 243 4.20 13.34 18.38
N VAL A 244 3.21 12.70 18.99
CA VAL A 244 2.03 12.19 18.28
C VAL A 244 1.17 13.36 17.82
N THR A 245 0.84 13.38 16.54
CA THR A 245 -0.02 14.41 15.93
C THR A 245 -1.28 13.79 15.35
N GLN A 246 -2.20 14.63 14.91
CA GLN A 246 -3.42 14.20 14.24
C GLN A 246 -3.39 14.70 12.81
N ALA A 247 -3.91 13.87 11.90
CA ALA A 247 -4.10 14.24 10.52
C ALA A 247 -5.51 13.85 10.08
N MET A 248 -6.13 14.70 9.26
CA MET A 248 -7.31 14.31 8.51
C MET A 248 -6.84 13.58 7.24
N VAL A 249 -7.37 12.39 6.96
CA VAL A 249 -7.07 11.66 5.73
C VAL A 249 -8.34 11.47 4.90
N SER A 250 -8.23 11.70 3.60
CA SER A 250 -9.20 11.26 2.61
C SER A 250 -8.81 9.87 2.13
N VAL A 251 -9.75 8.93 2.21
CA VAL A 251 -9.61 7.57 1.71
C VAL A 251 -10.55 7.43 0.52
N THR A 252 -10.00 7.16 -0.66
CA THR A 252 -10.78 6.83 -1.86
C THR A 252 -10.59 5.36 -2.18
N LEU A 253 -11.65 4.58 -2.08
CA LEU A 253 -11.65 3.20 -2.53
C LEU A 253 -11.86 3.16 -4.03
N VAL A 254 -11.01 2.39 -4.71
CA VAL A 254 -11.03 2.22 -6.15
C VAL A 254 -10.86 0.76 -6.51
N ARG A 255 -11.37 0.40 -7.68
CA ARG A 255 -11.09 -0.86 -8.36
C ARG A 255 -10.00 -0.63 -9.40
N LEU A 256 -8.97 -1.46 -9.38
CA LEU A 256 -7.88 -1.46 -10.34
C LEU A 256 -7.75 -2.84 -11.00
N PRO A 257 -7.34 -2.92 -12.27
CA PRO A 257 -6.84 -4.18 -12.83
C PRO A 257 -5.65 -4.71 -12.01
N THR A 258 -5.53 -6.03 -11.83
CA THR A 258 -4.41 -6.62 -11.06
C THR A 258 -3.03 -6.33 -11.67
N ASP A 259 -2.94 -5.98 -12.96
CA ASP A 259 -1.69 -5.58 -13.62
C ASP A 259 -1.56 -4.05 -13.81
N ALA A 260 -2.32 -3.24 -13.06
CA ALA A 260 -2.31 -1.78 -13.17
C ALA A 260 -0.91 -1.17 -12.99
N VAL A 261 -0.15 -1.64 -11.99
CA VAL A 261 1.24 -1.22 -11.74
C VAL A 261 2.14 -1.47 -12.95
N LEU A 262 2.05 -2.66 -13.55
CA LEU A 262 2.88 -3.01 -14.71
C LEU A 262 2.52 -2.17 -15.94
N ARG A 263 1.23 -1.97 -16.19
CA ARG A 263 0.75 -1.13 -17.30
C ARG A 263 1.19 0.31 -17.16
N SER A 264 0.99 0.89 -15.97
CA SER A 264 1.32 2.29 -15.69
C SER A 264 2.83 2.52 -15.72
N SER A 265 3.62 1.57 -15.18
CA SER A 265 5.08 1.66 -15.17
C SER A 265 5.67 1.46 -16.57
N ALA A 266 5.14 0.55 -17.38
CA ALA A 266 5.56 0.41 -18.79
C ALA A 266 5.20 1.64 -19.64
N ALA A 267 4.08 2.31 -19.35
CA ALA A 267 3.75 3.59 -19.98
C ALA A 267 4.72 4.70 -19.55
N ALA A 268 5.05 4.78 -18.25
CA ALA A 268 6.02 5.75 -17.74
C ALA A 268 7.44 5.51 -18.28
N ALA A 269 7.88 4.26 -18.37
CA ALA A 269 9.18 3.90 -18.92
C ALA A 269 9.32 4.29 -20.40
N ARG A 270 8.28 4.12 -21.21
CA ARG A 270 8.25 4.62 -22.60
C ARG A 270 8.45 6.12 -22.68
N ALA A 271 7.78 6.87 -21.81
CA ALA A 271 7.91 8.32 -21.76
C ALA A 271 9.31 8.76 -21.29
N TYR A 272 9.89 8.05 -20.31
CA TYR A 272 11.21 8.36 -19.75
C TYR A 272 12.37 8.02 -20.71
N LEU A 273 12.31 6.86 -21.38
CA LEU A 273 13.37 6.37 -22.26
C LEU A 273 13.34 7.00 -23.66
N GLY A 274 12.39 7.89 -23.94
CA GLY A 274 12.26 8.55 -25.25
C GLY A 274 11.91 7.59 -26.40
N THR A 275 11.46 6.38 -26.10
CA THR A 275 11.11 5.34 -27.09
C THR A 275 9.68 5.48 -27.64
N GLY A 276 9.04 6.63 -27.42
CA GLY A 276 7.74 7.00 -27.97
C GLY A 276 7.79 8.36 -28.66
N ALA A 277 7.16 8.47 -29.83
CA ALA A 277 6.91 9.76 -30.48
C ALA A 277 6.16 10.71 -29.51
N PRO A 278 6.45 12.02 -29.53
CA PRO A 278 5.82 12.98 -28.62
C PRO A 278 4.30 12.97 -28.85
N VAL A 279 3.55 12.59 -27.82
CA VAL A 279 2.09 12.75 -27.79
C VAL A 279 1.81 14.25 -27.66
N ARG A 280 1.69 14.93 -28.82
CA ARG A 280 1.13 16.27 -28.88
C ARG A 280 -0.31 16.20 -28.39
N GLY A 281 -0.59 16.84 -27.27
CA GLY A 281 -1.94 16.99 -26.74
C GLY A 281 -2.77 17.88 -27.67
N SER A 282 -3.68 17.29 -28.42
CA SER A 282 -4.89 17.97 -28.87
C SER A 282 -6.05 17.47 -28.01
N GLY A 283 -6.75 18.40 -27.36
CA GLY A 283 -7.94 18.10 -26.59
C GLY A 283 -9.03 17.53 -27.46
N ALA A 284 -9.19 16.21 -27.40
CA ALA A 284 -10.40 15.45 -27.73
C ALA A 284 -10.09 14.00 -27.31
N GLY A 285 -10.88 13.45 -26.38
CA GLY A 285 -10.88 12.04 -25.93
C GLY A 285 -9.52 11.33 -26.02
N ALA A 286 -8.73 11.37 -24.95
CA ALA A 286 -7.47 10.64 -24.85
C ALA A 286 -7.65 9.21 -25.36
N ALA A 287 -7.14 8.94 -26.56
CA ALA A 287 -7.14 7.63 -27.17
C ALA A 287 -6.34 6.72 -26.24
N THR A 288 -7.08 6.01 -25.40
CA THR A 288 -6.58 4.88 -24.63
C THR A 288 -6.10 3.88 -25.67
N LEU A 289 -4.77 3.76 -25.81
CA LEU A 289 -4.19 2.67 -26.59
C LEU A 289 -4.87 1.37 -26.15
N PRO A 290 -5.27 0.48 -27.07
CA PRO A 290 -5.93 -0.76 -26.71
C PRO A 290 -4.94 -1.62 -25.91
N VAL A 291 -5.07 -1.57 -24.59
CA VAL A 291 -4.31 -2.43 -23.70
C VAL A 291 -5.04 -3.75 -23.66
N HIS A 292 -4.52 -4.73 -24.40
CA HIS A 292 -4.96 -6.12 -24.24
C HIS A 292 -4.59 -6.59 -22.82
N ALA A 293 -5.61 -6.58 -21.97
CA ALA A 293 -5.60 -7.08 -20.61
C ALA A 293 -5.60 -8.61 -20.62
N PRO A 294 -4.76 -9.31 -19.84
CA PRO A 294 -5.03 -10.72 -19.53
C PRO A 294 -6.39 -10.83 -18.85
N LYS A 295 -7.06 -11.97 -19.03
CA LYS A 295 -8.38 -12.25 -18.47
C LYS A 295 -8.36 -12.22 -16.94
N ALA A 296 -9.09 -11.24 -16.42
CA ALA A 296 -9.87 -11.15 -15.17
C ALA A 296 -9.15 -11.36 -13.82
N GLY A 297 -8.65 -10.25 -13.28
CA GLY A 297 -8.53 -10.01 -11.85
C GLY A 297 -8.69 -8.52 -11.59
N SER A 298 -9.32 -8.15 -10.47
CA SER A 298 -9.28 -6.77 -10.01
C SER A 298 -8.90 -6.73 -8.55
N VAL A 299 -8.14 -5.70 -8.19
CA VAL A 299 -7.77 -5.40 -6.83
C VAL A 299 -8.58 -4.20 -6.34
N VAL A 300 -9.03 -4.26 -5.09
CA VAL A 300 -9.56 -3.07 -4.42
C VAL A 300 -8.38 -2.35 -3.79
N ALA A 301 -8.21 -1.08 -4.11
CA ALA A 301 -7.17 -0.25 -3.54
C ALA A 301 -7.77 0.94 -2.77
N ALA A 302 -7.16 1.28 -1.65
CA ALA A 302 -7.45 2.48 -0.88
C ALA A 302 -6.38 3.54 -1.16
N MET A 303 -6.73 4.57 -1.92
CA MET A 303 -5.87 5.74 -2.12
C MET A 303 -6.03 6.69 -0.94
N VAL A 304 -4.95 6.84 -0.16
CA VAL A 304 -4.93 7.65 1.06
C VAL A 304 -4.19 8.96 0.82
N LYS A 305 -4.88 10.07 1.08
CA LYS A 305 -4.33 11.43 0.96
C LYS A 305 -4.55 12.19 2.25
N THR A 306 -3.50 12.74 2.84
CA THR A 306 -3.62 13.68 3.95
C THR A 306 -4.25 15.00 3.50
N ILE A 307 -5.29 15.45 4.20
CA ILE A 307 -5.96 16.73 3.98
C ILE A 307 -5.36 17.75 4.97
N GLY A 308 -4.74 18.80 4.43
CA GLY A 308 -4.28 19.95 5.21
C GLY A 308 -3.28 19.58 6.32
N ARG A 309 -2.00 19.42 5.96
CA ARG A 309 -0.95 19.61 6.97
C ARG A 309 -0.90 21.12 7.24
N PRO A 310 -1.09 21.60 8.48
CA PRO A 310 -0.61 22.94 8.80
C PRO A 310 0.89 22.93 8.49
N SER A 311 1.35 23.83 7.63
CA SER A 311 2.79 24.03 7.42
C SER A 311 3.43 24.17 8.80
N PRO A 312 4.61 23.55 9.04
CA PRO A 312 5.39 23.94 10.20
C PRO A 312 5.57 25.46 10.08
N ARG A 313 5.12 26.21 11.10
CA ARG A 313 5.41 27.65 11.15
C ARG A 313 6.94 27.76 11.06
N ALA A 314 7.40 28.43 10.01
CA ALA A 314 8.81 28.76 9.80
C ALA A 314 9.31 29.67 10.92
#